data_AF-A0A7J9SS14-F1
#
_entry.id   AF-A0A7J9SS14-F1
#
_cell.length_a   1.000
_cell.length_b   1.000
_cell.length_c   1.000
_cell.angle_alpha   90.00
_cell.angle_beta   90.00
_cell.angle_gamma   90.00
#
_symmetry.space_group_name_H-M   'P 1'
#
loop_
_entity.id
_entity.type
_entity.pdbx_description
1 polymer ?
#
loop_
_entity_poly.entity_id
_entity_poly.type
_entity_poly.pdbx_seq_one_letter_code
_entity_poly.pdbx_strand_id
1 'polypeptide(L)'
;MELTVPSASVVRMNWNVEAVPKDIPVIMNTGTAQINMKSQDYTTFETGTYSLEVITQIPQTPNGGGGGAGSGGSGEAFKNILISETKREYVNKGSIVSYNFDFEGNIVQYLNFTGLKNSGKIAAKVEILNNTSTLADSAPSDIVYKNLNIWVGNLDWATSENIANPIINFKVEKSWIIDNNISKSTISLNRYSDGIWNPLETYRIGEDAEYLYFETKVPGFSPFAITGKKAMGESGGEGIIVEPTETAKKQQVQAPTEKNGIPAFSLFAGVSVLLIVMQILRKND
;
A
#
# COMPACT_ATOMS: atom_id res chain seq x y z
N MET A 1 -21.07 -21.61 4.46
CA MET A 1 -22.26 -22.37 4.92
C MET A 1 -22.84 -21.60 6.08
N GLU A 2 -24.09 -21.17 5.97
CA GLU A 2 -24.78 -20.40 7.00
C GLU A 2 -25.73 -21.34 7.72
N LEU A 3 -25.61 -21.43 9.05
CA LEU A 3 -26.44 -22.30 9.88
C LEU A 3 -27.29 -21.43 10.81
N THR A 4 -28.59 -21.36 10.55
CA THR A 4 -29.56 -20.66 11.40
C THR A 4 -30.18 -21.64 12.38
N VAL A 5 -30.12 -21.35 13.68
CA VAL A 5 -30.75 -22.16 14.74
C VAL A 5 -31.69 -21.31 15.61
N PRO A 6 -32.74 -21.89 16.19
CA PRO A 6 -33.65 -21.18 17.10
C PRO A 6 -32.93 -20.62 18.34
N SER A 7 -33.46 -19.54 18.90
CA SER A 7 -32.98 -18.99 20.17
C SER A 7 -33.09 -20.05 21.30
N ALA A 8 -32.09 -20.08 22.18
CA ALA A 8 -31.89 -21.07 23.24
C ALA A 8 -31.50 -22.50 22.79
N SER A 9 -31.14 -22.70 21.52
CA SER A 9 -30.56 -23.97 21.06
C SER A 9 -29.10 -24.10 21.45
N VAL A 10 -28.70 -25.29 21.91
CA VAL A 10 -27.28 -25.63 22.09
C VAL A 10 -26.76 -26.24 20.79
N VAL A 11 -25.87 -25.53 20.10
CA VAL A 11 -25.16 -26.10 18.95
C VAL A 11 -23.91 -26.80 19.44
N ARG A 12 -23.83 -28.12 19.22
CA ARG A 12 -22.62 -28.91 19.42
C ARG A 12 -21.99 -29.20 18.08
N MET A 13 -20.77 -28.74 17.89
CA MET A 13 -19.99 -29.06 16.70
C MET A 13 -18.90 -30.04 17.09
N ASN A 14 -18.96 -31.24 16.52
CA ASN A 14 -17.93 -32.25 16.69
C ASN A 14 -16.96 -32.14 15.51
N TRP A 15 -15.67 -32.02 15.82
CA TRP A 15 -14.63 -31.93 14.81
C TRP A 15 -13.70 -33.13 14.97
N ASN A 16 -13.54 -33.92 13.91
CA ASN A 16 -12.53 -34.98 13.91
C ASN A 16 -11.19 -34.39 13.49
N VAL A 17 -10.32 -34.16 14.48
CA VAL A 17 -8.95 -33.65 14.28
C VAL A 17 -7.90 -34.76 14.32
N GLU A 18 -8.29 -36.04 14.32
CA GLU A 18 -7.36 -37.17 14.37
C GLU A 18 -6.46 -37.25 13.13
N ALA A 19 -6.96 -36.79 11.98
CA ALA A 19 -6.20 -36.71 10.73
C ALA A 19 -5.20 -35.54 10.71
N VAL A 20 -5.28 -34.63 11.68
CA VAL A 20 -4.34 -33.50 11.79
C VAL A 20 -3.11 -33.95 12.60
N PRO A 21 -1.88 -33.83 12.05
CA PRO A 21 -0.67 -34.25 12.76
C PRO A 21 -0.56 -33.61 14.15
N LYS A 22 -0.07 -34.38 15.14
CA LYS A 22 -0.10 -34.00 16.56
C LYS A 22 0.64 -32.70 16.87
N ASP A 23 1.63 -32.35 16.07
CA ASP A 23 2.46 -31.15 16.12
C ASP A 23 1.80 -29.88 15.55
N ILE A 24 0.71 -30.01 14.79
CA ILE A 24 -0.04 -28.86 14.23
C ILE A 24 -1.06 -28.36 15.26
N PRO A 25 -0.92 -27.18 15.89
CA PRO A 25 -1.98 -26.68 16.75
C PRO A 25 -3.24 -26.41 15.92
N VAL A 26 -4.39 -26.89 16.42
CA VAL A 26 -5.70 -26.62 15.83
C VAL A 26 -6.45 -25.73 16.80
N ILE A 27 -6.72 -24.50 16.37
CA ILE A 27 -7.29 -23.46 17.21
C ILE A 27 -8.57 -22.95 16.55
N MET A 28 -9.64 -22.89 17.34
CA MET A 28 -10.87 -22.21 16.96
C MET A 28 -10.84 -20.78 17.51
N ASN A 29 -11.05 -19.80 16.64
CA ASN A 29 -11.26 -18.41 17.04
C ASN A 29 -12.77 -18.13 17.09
N THR A 30 -13.29 -17.78 18.26
CA THR A 30 -14.73 -17.54 18.47
C THR A 30 -15.07 -16.05 18.59
N GLY A 31 -14.13 -15.16 18.23
CA GLY A 31 -14.24 -13.70 18.39
C GLY A 31 -14.04 -13.21 19.82
N THR A 32 -14.41 -14.00 20.84
CA THR A 32 -14.25 -13.67 22.27
C THR A 32 -13.17 -14.48 22.99
N ALA A 33 -12.78 -15.65 22.44
CA ALA A 33 -11.71 -16.48 22.98
C ALA A 33 -11.00 -17.31 21.90
N GLN A 34 -9.83 -17.84 22.25
CA GLN A 34 -9.15 -18.88 21.49
C GLN A 34 -9.28 -20.21 22.22
N ILE A 35 -9.71 -21.24 21.51
CA ILE A 35 -9.92 -22.57 22.08
C ILE A 35 -8.99 -23.56 21.39
N ASN A 36 -8.13 -24.21 22.16
CA ASN A 36 -7.28 -25.30 21.67
C ASN A 36 -8.15 -26.55 21.50
N MET A 37 -8.44 -26.89 20.24
CA MET A 37 -9.34 -27.97 19.86
C MET A 37 -8.77 -29.36 20.12
N LYS A 38 -7.47 -29.50 20.36
CA LYS A 38 -6.86 -30.79 20.75
C LYS A 38 -7.00 -31.09 22.23
N SER A 39 -7.23 -30.05 23.04
CA SER A 39 -7.38 -30.17 24.50
C SER A 39 -8.84 -30.15 24.96
N GLN A 40 -9.79 -29.96 24.04
CA GLN A 40 -11.21 -29.87 24.37
C GLN A 40 -12.04 -30.63 23.33
N ASP A 41 -13.00 -31.42 23.82
CA ASP A 41 -13.84 -32.25 22.96
C ASP A 41 -15.02 -31.47 22.35
N TYR A 42 -15.46 -30.39 22.99
CA TYR A 42 -16.54 -29.51 22.51
C TYR A 42 -16.44 -28.10 23.10
N THR A 43 -17.11 -27.16 22.46
CA THR A 43 -17.35 -25.81 23.00
C THR A 43 -18.83 -25.44 22.89
N THR A 44 -19.32 -24.60 23.80
CA THR A 44 -20.71 -24.13 23.84
C THR A 44 -20.76 -22.63 23.58
N PHE A 45 -21.63 -22.22 22.66
CA PHE A 45 -21.92 -20.82 22.39
C PHE A 45 -23.25 -20.45 23.05
N GLU A 46 -23.30 -19.30 23.73
CA GLU A 46 -24.56 -18.68 24.12
C GLU A 46 -25.19 -18.01 22.89
N THR A 47 -26.50 -17.74 22.91
CA THR A 47 -27.23 -17.28 21.71
C THR A 47 -26.62 -16.00 21.10
N GLY A 48 -26.34 -16.01 19.80
CA GLY A 48 -25.76 -14.88 19.07
C GLY A 48 -25.26 -15.27 17.67
N THR A 49 -24.77 -14.31 16.89
CA THR A 49 -24.12 -14.56 15.60
C THR A 49 -22.61 -14.68 15.81
N TYR A 50 -22.03 -15.85 15.50
CA TYR A 50 -20.59 -16.10 15.60
C TYR A 50 -20.04 -16.50 14.24
N SER A 51 -18.90 -15.93 13.86
CA SER A 51 -18.13 -16.39 12.71
C SER A 51 -17.11 -17.42 13.17
N LEU A 52 -17.12 -18.59 12.53
CA LEU A 52 -16.18 -19.68 12.78
C LEU A 52 -15.10 -19.65 11.70
N GLU A 53 -13.87 -19.32 12.09
CA GLU A 53 -12.69 -19.47 11.24
C GLU A 53 -11.80 -20.56 11.83
N VAL A 54 -11.63 -21.64 11.07
CA VAL A 54 -10.75 -22.76 11.44
C VAL A 54 -9.40 -22.52 10.76
N ILE A 55 -8.41 -22.11 11.54
CA ILE A 55 -7.05 -21.88 11.04
C ILE A 55 -6.22 -23.12 11.36
N THR A 56 -5.95 -23.95 10.34
CA THR A 56 -4.92 -24.99 10.43
C THR A 56 -3.55 -24.33 10.32
N GLN A 57 -2.82 -24.24 11.44
CA GLN A 57 -1.43 -23.78 11.43
C GLN A 57 -0.53 -24.88 10.89
N ILE A 58 -0.20 -24.87 9.60
CA ILE A 58 0.85 -25.75 9.08
C ILE A 58 2.14 -25.40 9.83
N PRO A 59 2.73 -26.32 10.64
CA PRO A 59 4.04 -26.09 11.22
C PRO A 59 4.97 -25.85 10.06
N GLN A 60 5.56 -24.66 10.04
CA GLN A 60 6.59 -24.32 9.08
C GLN A 60 7.66 -25.40 9.21
N THR A 61 7.78 -26.27 8.20
CA THR A 61 8.81 -27.29 8.16
C THR A 61 10.16 -26.60 8.31
N PRO A 62 10.97 -26.93 9.32
CA PRO A 62 12.33 -26.44 9.40
C PRO A 62 13.11 -27.17 8.32
N ASN A 63 13.18 -26.58 7.12
CA ASN A 63 14.11 -27.07 6.12
C ASN A 63 15.51 -26.77 6.67
N GLY A 64 16.19 -27.85 7.07
CA GLY A 64 17.49 -27.79 7.70
C GLY A 64 18.52 -27.10 6.82
N GLY A 65 19.39 -26.32 7.46
CA GLY A 65 20.64 -25.85 6.88
C GLY A 65 20.95 -24.40 7.20
N GLY A 66 21.64 -24.17 8.32
CA GLY A 66 22.43 -22.96 8.56
C GLY A 66 21.76 -21.93 9.47
N GLY A 67 22.30 -21.80 10.68
CA GLY A 67 21.87 -20.80 11.66
C GLY A 67 22.00 -19.36 11.17
N GLY A 68 21.04 -18.52 11.58
CA GLY A 68 21.11 -17.08 11.36
C GLY A 68 19.77 -16.36 11.52
N ALA A 69 19.70 -15.52 12.55
CA ALA A 69 18.86 -14.33 12.73
C ALA A 69 17.33 -14.49 12.73
N GLY A 70 16.76 -14.48 13.93
CA GLY A 70 15.32 -14.41 14.18
C GLY A 70 14.74 -13.03 13.90
N SER A 71 13.84 -12.96 12.91
CA SER A 71 12.95 -11.81 12.73
C SER A 71 12.03 -11.72 13.94
N GLY A 72 12.14 -10.63 14.71
CA GLY A 72 11.36 -10.36 15.91
C GLY A 72 9.86 -10.61 15.69
N GLY A 73 9.21 -11.17 16.71
CA GLY A 73 7.76 -11.33 16.74
C GLY A 73 7.06 -9.98 16.55
N SER A 74 5.82 -10.01 16.04
CA SER A 74 5.01 -8.78 15.96
C SER A 74 4.76 -8.25 17.38
N GLY A 75 4.88 -6.94 17.56
CA GLY A 75 4.42 -6.23 18.75
C GLY A 75 2.90 -5.95 18.75
N GLU A 76 2.21 -6.37 17.69
CA GLU A 76 0.79 -6.13 17.50
C GLU A 76 -0.08 -7.22 18.13
N ALA A 77 -1.26 -6.84 18.60
CA ALA A 77 -2.30 -7.80 18.92
C ALA A 77 -2.75 -8.51 17.62
N PHE A 78 -2.98 -9.82 17.68
CA PHE A 78 -3.38 -10.61 16.50
C PHE A 78 -4.57 -10.01 15.72
N LYS A 79 -5.59 -9.51 16.44
CA LYS A 79 -6.76 -8.85 15.83
C LYS A 79 -6.43 -7.57 15.03
N ASN A 80 -5.28 -6.96 15.29
CA ASN A 80 -4.82 -5.77 14.58
C ASN A 80 -4.08 -6.10 13.29
N ILE A 81 -3.63 -7.36 13.12
CA ILE A 81 -2.90 -7.81 11.93
C ILE A 81 -3.90 -8.36 10.93
N LEU A 82 -4.06 -7.69 9.79
CA LEU A 82 -4.88 -8.15 8.68
C LEU A 82 -4.12 -9.16 7.82
N ILE A 83 -2.87 -8.84 7.48
CA ILE A 83 -1.97 -9.69 6.68
C ILE A 83 -0.58 -9.63 7.30
N SER A 84 0.13 -10.77 7.29
CA SER A 84 1.54 -10.85 7.66
C SER A 84 2.26 -11.71 6.63
N GLU A 85 3.23 -11.14 5.94
CA GLU A 85 4.02 -11.83 4.93
C GLU A 85 5.50 -11.64 5.22
N THR A 86 6.28 -12.74 5.13
CA THR A 86 7.73 -12.72 5.33
C THR A 86 8.42 -13.36 4.13
N LYS A 87 9.35 -12.62 3.53
CA LYS A 87 10.21 -13.07 2.42
C LYS A 87 11.66 -13.06 2.87
N ARG A 88 12.51 -13.86 2.21
CA ARG A 88 13.93 -13.97 2.58
C ARG A 88 14.81 -13.96 1.33
N GLU A 89 15.73 -13.01 1.27
CA GLU A 89 16.62 -12.82 0.13
C GLU A 89 18.09 -12.79 0.56
N TYR A 90 18.98 -13.10 -0.37
CA TYR A 90 20.42 -12.94 -0.15
C TYR A 90 20.84 -11.49 -0.32
N VAL A 91 21.42 -10.92 0.73
CA VAL A 91 21.98 -9.57 0.72
C VAL A 91 23.50 -9.65 0.55
N ASN A 92 23.94 -9.33 -0.66
CA ASN A 92 25.36 -9.25 -1.02
C ASN A 92 25.75 -7.79 -1.28
N LYS A 93 27.00 -7.46 -0.96
CA LYS A 93 27.56 -6.13 -1.19
C LYS A 93 27.49 -5.76 -2.68
N GLY A 94 26.99 -4.57 -2.97
CA GLY A 94 26.86 -4.01 -4.32
C GLY A 94 25.69 -4.55 -5.14
N SER A 95 24.91 -5.50 -4.62
CA SER A 95 23.76 -6.06 -5.33
C SER A 95 22.47 -5.32 -5.00
N ILE A 96 21.58 -5.19 -5.98
CA ILE A 96 20.18 -4.81 -5.73
C ILE A 96 19.47 -6.05 -5.21
N VAL A 97 18.84 -5.92 -4.04
CA VAL A 97 18.02 -6.94 -3.39
C VAL A 97 16.58 -6.53 -3.58
N SER A 98 15.72 -7.47 -3.98
CA SER A 98 14.30 -7.24 -4.22
C SER A 98 13.47 -8.30 -3.50
N TYR A 99 12.67 -7.86 -2.55
CA TYR A 99 11.67 -8.69 -1.88
C TYR A 99 10.35 -8.47 -2.58
N ASN A 100 9.81 -9.50 -3.23
CA ASN A 100 8.50 -9.46 -3.88
C ASN A 100 7.46 -10.10 -2.96
N PHE A 101 6.41 -9.35 -2.67
CA PHE A 101 5.30 -9.74 -1.82
C PHE A 101 4.09 -10.06 -2.70
N ASP A 102 3.66 -11.31 -2.67
CA ASP A 102 2.69 -11.88 -3.62
C ASP A 102 1.46 -12.48 -2.91
N PHE A 103 1.40 -12.36 -1.58
CA PHE A 103 0.25 -12.80 -0.82
C PHE A 103 -0.99 -11.97 -1.17
N GLU A 104 -2.11 -12.65 -1.37
CA GLU A 104 -3.37 -12.01 -1.74
C GLU A 104 -3.79 -10.98 -0.67
N GLY A 105 -4.17 -9.79 -1.12
CA GLY A 105 -4.51 -8.66 -0.25
C GLY A 105 -3.31 -7.86 0.29
N ASN A 106 -2.06 -8.32 0.11
CA ASN A 106 -0.90 -7.49 0.46
C ASN A 106 -0.79 -6.33 -0.55
N ILE A 107 -0.89 -5.11 -0.04
CA ILE A 107 -0.83 -3.91 -0.86
C ILE A 107 0.60 -3.43 -1.13
N VAL A 108 1.60 -3.94 -0.39
CA VAL A 108 3.01 -3.72 -0.68
C VAL A 108 3.41 -4.74 -1.75
N GLN A 109 3.92 -4.28 -2.90
CA GLN A 109 4.31 -5.18 -3.99
C GLN A 109 5.76 -5.62 -3.87
N TYR A 110 6.64 -4.66 -3.64
CA TYR A 110 8.05 -4.95 -3.47
C TYR A 110 8.75 -3.96 -2.55
N LEU A 111 9.86 -4.44 -2.01
CA LEU A 111 10.83 -3.66 -1.25
C LEU A 111 12.20 -3.91 -1.86
N ASN A 112 12.85 -2.83 -2.30
CA ASN A 112 14.15 -2.90 -2.97
C ASN A 112 15.19 -2.09 -2.19
N PHE A 113 16.44 -2.54 -2.19
CA PHE A 113 17.58 -1.75 -1.73
C PHE A 113 18.89 -2.29 -2.31
N THR A 114 19.97 -1.52 -2.21
CA THR A 114 21.33 -2.00 -2.50
C THR A 114 22.01 -2.49 -1.22
N GLY A 115 22.53 -3.71 -1.20
CA GLY A 115 23.31 -4.21 -0.07
C GLY A 115 24.69 -3.54 0.01
N LEU A 116 25.11 -3.08 1.18
CA LEU A 116 26.44 -2.48 1.40
C LEU A 116 27.44 -3.44 2.03
N LYS A 117 26.96 -4.55 2.61
CA LYS A 117 27.75 -5.64 3.19
C LYS A 117 27.23 -6.99 2.71
N ASN A 118 28.07 -8.02 2.80
CA ASN A 118 27.63 -9.42 2.64
C ASN A 118 27.00 -9.86 3.96
N SER A 119 25.68 -10.01 3.98
CA SER A 119 24.92 -10.35 5.19
C SER A 119 24.22 -11.69 5.10
N GLY A 120 24.41 -12.43 4.01
CA GLY A 120 23.78 -13.72 3.80
C GLY A 120 22.27 -13.57 3.59
N LYS A 121 21.48 -14.52 4.09
CA LYS A 121 20.04 -14.54 3.89
C LYS A 121 19.34 -13.70 4.96
N ILE A 122 18.69 -12.61 4.55
CA ILE A 122 18.00 -11.67 5.42
C ILE A 122 16.49 -11.77 5.18
N ALA A 123 15.70 -11.66 6.25
CA ALA A 123 14.24 -11.66 6.17
C ALA A 123 13.72 -10.23 6.06
N ALA A 124 12.70 -10.01 5.22
CA ALA A 124 11.86 -8.85 5.27
C ALA A 124 10.43 -9.27 5.60
N LYS A 125 9.79 -8.57 6.53
CA LYS A 125 8.44 -8.83 6.99
C LYS A 125 7.58 -7.60 6.79
N VAL A 126 6.41 -7.79 6.18
CA VAL A 126 5.38 -6.77 6.01
C VAL A 126 4.14 -7.22 6.77
N GLU A 127 3.58 -6.33 7.58
CA GLU A 127 2.27 -6.49 8.18
C GLU A 127 1.33 -5.38 7.70
N ILE A 128 0.16 -5.77 7.22
CA ILE A 128 -0.95 -4.85 6.95
C ILE A 128 -1.84 -4.86 8.19
N LEU A 129 -2.19 -3.68 8.70
CA LEU A 129 -2.88 -3.54 9.98
C LEU A 129 -4.29 -2.96 9.81
N ASN A 130 -5.19 -3.39 10.68
CA ASN A 130 -6.57 -2.88 10.77
C ASN A 130 -6.60 -1.47 11.39
N ASN A 131 -5.79 -1.22 12.42
CA ASN A 131 -5.68 0.05 13.11
C ASN A 131 -4.22 0.52 13.15
N THR A 132 -3.98 1.70 13.71
CA THR A 132 -2.64 2.23 13.94
C THR A 132 -1.77 1.22 14.70
N SER A 133 -0.51 1.14 14.30
CA SER A 133 0.51 0.30 14.92
C SER A 133 0.69 0.62 16.39
N THR A 134 0.89 -0.38 17.25
CA THR A 134 1.23 -0.17 18.67
C THR A 134 2.61 0.45 18.87
N LEU A 135 3.42 0.49 17.81
CA LEU A 135 4.73 1.16 17.77
C LEU A 135 4.61 2.66 17.47
N ALA A 136 3.40 3.18 17.24
CA ALA A 136 3.10 4.61 17.14
C ALA A 136 2.14 5.02 18.26
N ASP A 137 2.41 6.16 18.89
CA ASP A 137 1.60 6.67 20.00
C ASP A 137 0.32 7.43 19.55
N SER A 138 0.19 7.68 18.26
CA SER A 138 -0.85 8.51 17.65
C SER A 138 -1.13 8.05 16.23
N ALA A 139 -2.35 8.31 15.74
CA ALA A 139 -2.71 8.07 14.35
C ALA A 139 -2.28 9.25 13.44
N PRO A 140 -2.05 9.02 12.13
CA PRO A 140 -1.89 10.11 11.17
C PRO A 140 -3.11 11.02 11.15
N SER A 141 -2.92 12.31 10.87
CA SER A 141 -4.01 13.30 10.82
C SER A 141 -4.88 13.20 9.55
N ASP A 142 -4.31 12.69 8.45
CA ASP A 142 -4.99 12.53 7.18
C ASP A 142 -5.81 11.23 7.12
N ILE A 143 -6.65 11.06 6.10
CA ILE A 143 -7.50 9.87 5.95
C ILE A 143 -6.60 8.67 5.64
N VAL A 144 -6.64 7.66 6.51
CA VAL A 144 -5.81 6.46 6.39
C VAL A 144 -6.46 5.45 5.45
N TYR A 145 -5.67 4.93 4.51
CA TYR A 145 -6.01 3.77 3.70
C TYR A 145 -5.66 2.47 4.43
N LYS A 146 -4.37 2.30 4.76
CA LYS A 146 -3.83 1.16 5.51
C LYS A 146 -2.68 1.60 6.40
N ASN A 147 -2.61 1.01 7.59
CA ASN A 147 -1.45 1.07 8.47
C ASN A 147 -0.56 -0.15 8.20
N LEU A 148 0.74 0.01 8.37
CA LEU A 148 1.75 -0.98 7.99
C LEU A 148 2.84 -1.05 9.04
N ASN A 149 3.36 -2.25 9.30
CA ASN A 149 4.69 -2.39 9.88
C ASN A 149 5.60 -3.12 8.90
N ILE A 150 6.82 -2.63 8.72
CA ILE A 150 7.80 -3.23 7.82
C ILE A 150 9.12 -3.37 8.56
N TRP A 151 9.68 -4.57 8.54
CA TRP A 151 10.99 -4.88 9.13
C TRP A 151 11.89 -5.57 8.11
N VAL A 152 13.17 -5.25 8.15
CA VAL A 152 14.20 -5.93 7.35
C VAL A 152 15.37 -6.29 8.26
N GLY A 153 15.67 -7.58 8.33
CA GLY A 153 16.61 -8.15 9.30
C GLY A 153 16.07 -8.09 10.74
N ASN A 154 16.99 -8.26 11.67
CA ASN A 154 16.70 -8.04 13.08
C ASN A 154 16.56 -6.54 13.36
N LEU A 155 16.11 -6.18 14.57
CA LEU A 155 16.02 -4.79 15.01
C LEU A 155 17.35 -4.06 14.72
N ASP A 156 17.24 -2.86 14.14
CA ASP A 156 18.37 -1.99 13.78
C ASP A 156 19.38 -2.59 12.78
N TRP A 157 19.03 -3.64 12.05
CA TRP A 157 19.90 -4.14 10.99
C TRP A 157 19.87 -3.25 9.74
N ALA A 158 18.69 -2.78 9.34
CA ALA A 158 18.49 -2.03 8.10
C ALA A 158 18.87 -0.54 8.21
N THR A 159 20.12 -0.28 8.56
CA THR A 159 20.72 1.06 8.67
C THR A 159 21.49 1.44 7.40
N SER A 160 21.86 2.71 7.29
CA SER A 160 22.70 3.24 6.20
C SER A 160 24.09 2.60 6.11
N GLU A 161 24.52 1.84 7.13
CA GLU A 161 25.75 1.05 7.05
C GLU A 161 25.59 -0.27 6.28
N ASN A 162 24.37 -0.83 6.26
CA ASN A 162 24.11 -2.17 5.74
C ASN A 162 23.36 -2.11 4.40
N ILE A 163 22.55 -1.08 4.18
CA ILE A 163 21.74 -0.91 2.96
C ILE A 163 21.80 0.53 2.44
N ALA A 164 21.61 0.69 1.14
CA ALA A 164 21.46 1.99 0.47
C ALA A 164 20.21 2.02 -0.40
N ASN A 165 19.65 3.22 -0.57
CA ASN A 165 18.52 3.51 -1.46
C ASN A 165 17.30 2.58 -1.26
N PRO A 166 16.79 2.38 -0.03
CA PRO A 166 15.62 1.56 0.15
C PRO A 166 14.37 2.23 -0.45
N ILE A 167 13.62 1.43 -1.19
CA ILE A 167 12.43 1.82 -1.95
C ILE A 167 11.31 0.86 -1.59
N ILE A 168 10.11 1.40 -1.41
CA ILE A 168 8.88 0.64 -1.20
C ILE A 168 7.92 0.97 -2.33
N ASN A 169 7.35 -0.07 -2.93
CA ASN A 169 6.24 0.03 -3.85
C ASN A 169 4.97 -0.50 -3.20
N PHE A 170 3.88 0.26 -3.37
CA PHE A 170 2.57 -0.13 -2.90
C PHE A 170 1.47 0.28 -3.88
N LYS A 171 0.32 -0.37 -3.73
CA LYS A 171 -0.89 -0.10 -4.51
C LYS A 171 -2.03 0.40 -3.63
N VAL A 172 -2.86 1.28 -4.18
CA VAL A 172 -4.06 1.83 -3.53
C VAL A 172 -5.27 1.57 -4.40
N GLU A 173 -6.33 1.01 -3.81
CA GLU A 173 -7.59 0.75 -4.50
C GLU A 173 -8.25 2.04 -4.97
N LYS A 174 -8.69 2.05 -6.23
CA LYS A 174 -9.44 3.18 -6.81
C LYS A 174 -10.79 3.39 -6.12
N SER A 175 -11.44 2.32 -5.65
CA SER A 175 -12.69 2.39 -4.87
C SER A 175 -12.49 3.23 -3.61
N TRP A 176 -11.47 2.94 -2.78
CA TRP A 176 -11.17 3.71 -1.58
C TRP A 176 -10.96 5.20 -1.87
N ILE A 177 -10.26 5.53 -2.96
CA ILE A 177 -10.03 6.91 -3.39
C ILE A 177 -11.35 7.61 -3.69
N ILE A 178 -12.24 6.95 -4.43
CA ILE A 178 -13.56 7.48 -4.82
C ILE A 178 -14.46 7.63 -3.58
N ASP A 179 -14.59 6.57 -2.79
CA ASP A 179 -15.49 6.50 -1.62
C ASP A 179 -15.12 7.54 -0.55
N ASN A 180 -13.83 7.89 -0.43
CA ASN A 180 -13.33 8.86 0.53
C ASN A 180 -13.09 10.26 -0.08
N ASN A 181 -13.43 10.46 -1.36
CA ASN A 181 -13.21 11.69 -2.12
C ASN A 181 -11.75 12.18 -2.03
N ILE A 182 -10.78 11.28 -2.18
CA ILE A 182 -9.35 11.57 -2.00
C ILE A 182 -8.78 12.23 -3.25
N SER A 183 -8.04 13.33 -3.06
CA SER A 183 -7.21 13.89 -4.13
C SER A 183 -6.01 12.97 -4.38
N LYS A 184 -5.95 12.39 -5.58
CA LYS A 184 -4.90 11.42 -5.97
C LYS A 184 -3.47 11.93 -5.76
N SER A 185 -3.24 13.24 -5.92
CA SER A 185 -1.92 13.86 -5.73
C SER A 185 -1.50 14.00 -4.27
N THR A 186 -2.41 13.78 -3.33
CA THR A 186 -2.17 13.86 -1.89
C THR A 186 -1.90 12.50 -1.26
N ILE A 187 -1.93 11.43 -2.06
CA ILE A 187 -1.66 10.08 -1.59
C ILE A 187 -0.15 9.95 -1.32
N SER A 188 0.20 9.59 -0.09
CA SER A 188 1.59 9.41 0.33
C SER A 188 1.76 8.29 1.35
N LEU A 189 2.96 7.70 1.37
CA LEU A 189 3.40 6.87 2.51
C LEU A 189 3.93 7.80 3.60
N ASN A 190 3.44 7.65 4.83
CA ASN A 190 3.92 8.40 5.99
C ASN A 190 4.73 7.46 6.85
N ARG A 191 5.87 7.92 7.35
CA ARG A 191 6.74 7.21 8.28
C ARG A 191 6.57 7.79 9.67
N TYR A 192 6.27 6.94 10.65
CA TYR A 192 6.30 7.36 12.04
C TYR A 192 7.75 7.38 12.54
N SER A 193 8.22 8.51 13.07
CA SER A 193 9.53 8.63 13.72
C SER A 193 9.60 9.85 14.60
N ASP A 194 10.38 9.76 15.67
CA ASP A 194 10.59 10.84 16.63
C ASP A 194 9.26 11.38 17.20
N GLY A 195 8.29 10.48 17.43
CA GLY A 195 6.99 10.82 17.98
C GLY A 195 5.98 11.39 16.98
N ILE A 196 6.33 11.50 15.69
CA ILE A 196 5.49 12.18 14.70
C ILE A 196 5.38 11.40 13.38
N TRP A 197 4.28 11.62 12.66
CA TRP A 197 4.08 11.10 11.30
C TRP A 197 4.67 12.06 10.27
N ASN A 198 5.64 11.57 9.51
CA ASN A 198 6.34 12.33 8.48
C ASN A 198 5.92 11.83 7.08
N PRO A 199 5.25 12.64 6.25
CA PRO A 199 4.95 12.25 4.88
C PRO A 199 6.24 12.10 4.08
N LEU A 200 6.33 11.01 3.31
CA LEU A 200 7.43 10.76 2.40
C LEU A 200 7.08 11.20 0.98
N GLU A 201 8.09 11.65 0.25
CA GLU A 201 7.95 11.95 -1.17
C GLU A 201 7.59 10.67 -1.93
N THR A 202 6.34 10.64 -2.42
CA THR A 202 5.72 9.47 -3.01
C THR A 202 5.34 9.79 -4.45
N TYR A 203 5.73 8.94 -5.38
CA TYR A 203 5.46 9.12 -6.81
C TYR A 203 4.45 8.11 -7.31
N ARG A 204 3.43 8.56 -8.03
CA ARG A 204 2.55 7.67 -8.78
C ARG A 204 3.28 7.19 -10.02
N ILE A 205 3.51 5.88 -10.13
CA ILE A 205 4.28 5.27 -11.22
C ILE A 205 3.40 4.59 -12.28
N GLY A 206 2.10 4.38 -11.99
CA GLY A 206 1.19 3.74 -12.93
C GLY A 206 -0.21 3.54 -12.35
N GLU A 207 -1.07 2.92 -13.14
CA GLU A 207 -2.40 2.48 -12.73
C GLU A 207 -2.90 1.34 -13.62
N ASP A 208 -3.86 0.57 -13.12
CA ASP A 208 -4.64 -0.39 -13.90
C ASP A 208 -6.14 -0.19 -13.68
N ALA A 209 -6.98 -1.20 -13.93
CA ALA A 209 -8.42 -1.08 -13.73
C ALA A 209 -8.83 -0.86 -12.26
N GLU A 210 -8.08 -1.40 -11.31
CA GLU A 210 -8.46 -1.50 -9.89
C GLU A 210 -7.59 -0.63 -8.97
N TYR A 211 -6.32 -0.41 -9.33
CA TYR A 211 -5.33 0.20 -8.45
C TYR A 211 -4.59 1.39 -9.08
N LEU A 212 -4.13 2.29 -8.21
CA LEU A 212 -3.03 3.21 -8.48
C LEU A 212 -1.75 2.65 -7.84
N TYR A 213 -0.63 2.77 -8.56
CA TYR A 213 0.68 2.27 -8.12
C TYR A 213 1.60 3.42 -7.72
N PHE A 214 2.27 3.26 -6.59
CA PHE A 214 3.13 4.28 -6.01
C PHE A 214 4.49 3.71 -5.62
N GLU A 215 5.50 4.56 -5.70
CA GLU A 215 6.86 4.27 -5.24
C GLU A 215 7.37 5.39 -4.34
N THR A 216 8.04 5.04 -3.26
CA THR A 216 8.63 5.98 -2.31
C THR A 216 10.01 5.50 -1.86
N LYS A 217 10.96 6.43 -1.79
CA LYS A 217 12.22 6.19 -1.06
C LYS A 217 11.94 6.33 0.42
N VAL A 218 12.54 5.48 1.24
CA VAL A 218 12.39 5.54 2.71
C VAL A 218 13.74 5.82 3.37
N PRO A 219 13.81 6.66 4.41
CA PRO A 219 15.07 6.90 5.13
C PRO A 219 15.43 5.72 6.06
N GLY A 220 14.44 4.88 6.39
CA GLY A 220 14.58 3.72 7.24
C GLY A 220 13.22 3.07 7.47
N PHE A 221 13.22 1.86 8.02
CA PHE A 221 12.00 1.11 8.29
C PHE A 221 11.41 1.50 9.64
N SER A 222 10.08 1.58 9.70
CA SER A 222 9.29 2.03 10.84
C SER A 222 7.85 1.54 10.67
N PRO A 223 6.93 1.85 11.59
CA PRO A 223 5.52 1.91 11.25
C PRO A 223 5.29 2.90 10.13
N PHE A 224 4.46 2.52 9.17
CA PHE A 224 4.04 3.36 8.08
C PHE A 224 2.51 3.45 8.01
N ALA A 225 2.02 4.49 7.36
CA ALA A 225 0.61 4.63 7.02
C ALA A 225 0.47 5.25 5.65
N ILE A 226 -0.35 4.65 4.79
CA ILE A 226 -0.73 5.25 3.52
C ILE A 226 -1.94 6.15 3.79
N THR A 227 -1.83 7.43 3.46
CA THR A 227 -2.90 8.40 3.68
C THR A 227 -3.24 9.16 2.41
N GLY A 228 -4.37 9.87 2.43
CA GLY A 228 -4.73 10.87 1.45
C GLY A 228 -5.62 11.96 2.06
N LYS A 229 -5.73 13.09 1.36
CA LYS A 229 -6.57 14.22 1.76
C LYS A 229 -7.77 14.32 0.84
N LYS A 230 -8.90 14.82 1.37
CA LYS A 230 -10.08 15.08 0.54
C LYS A 230 -9.74 16.10 -0.56
N ALA A 231 -10.29 15.89 -1.75
CA ALA A 231 -10.31 16.92 -2.77
C ALA A 231 -11.12 18.10 -2.23
N MET A 232 -10.48 19.26 -2.09
CA MET A 232 -11.18 20.48 -1.72
C MET A 232 -12.05 20.88 -2.91
N GLY A 233 -13.34 20.60 -2.84
CA GLY A 233 -14.31 21.22 -3.74
C GLY A 233 -14.36 22.71 -3.42
N GLU A 234 -14.31 23.56 -4.44
CA GLU A 234 -14.86 24.91 -4.34
C GLU A 234 -16.26 24.77 -3.74
N SER A 235 -16.44 25.29 -2.53
CA SER A 235 -17.75 25.39 -1.90
C SER A 235 -18.62 26.25 -2.82
N GLY A 236 -19.57 25.61 -3.50
CA GLY A 236 -20.65 26.28 -4.20
C GLY A 236 -21.38 27.18 -3.24
N GLY A 237 -21.07 28.47 -3.29
CA GLY A 237 -21.91 29.51 -2.73
C GLY A 237 -23.13 29.65 -3.61
N GLU A 238 -24.27 29.15 -3.15
CA GLU A 238 -25.57 29.68 -3.56
C GLU A 238 -25.62 31.16 -3.17
N GLY A 239 -25.23 32.01 -4.10
CA GLY A 239 -25.53 33.44 -4.13
C GLY A 239 -26.62 33.67 -5.16
N ILE A 240 -27.78 34.07 -4.68
CA ILE A 240 -29.02 34.36 -5.42
C ILE A 240 -28.77 35.24 -6.65
N ILE A 241 -29.43 34.87 -7.75
CA ILE A 241 -29.58 35.61 -9.00
C ILE A 241 -30.20 36.98 -8.71
N VAL A 242 -29.51 38.05 -9.08
CA VAL A 242 -30.15 39.31 -9.50
C VAL A 242 -29.48 39.79 -10.77
N GLU A 243 -30.17 39.53 -11.86
CA GLU A 243 -29.98 40.15 -13.17
C GLU A 243 -30.45 41.62 -13.11
N PRO A 244 -29.70 42.56 -13.71
CA PRO A 244 -30.33 43.70 -14.34
C PRO A 244 -30.11 43.67 -15.86
N THR A 245 -31.23 43.76 -16.56
CA THR A 245 -31.38 43.90 -18.01
C THR A 245 -30.63 45.12 -18.58
N GLU A 246 -30.13 44.90 -19.79
CA GLU A 246 -29.39 45.74 -20.74
C GLU A 246 -29.97 47.14 -21.02
N THR A 247 -29.09 48.15 -21.22
CA THR A 247 -29.19 49.17 -22.32
C THR A 247 -27.85 49.90 -22.51
N ALA A 248 -27.43 49.99 -23.77
CA ALA A 248 -26.13 50.46 -24.27
C ALA A 248 -25.88 51.99 -24.29
N LYS A 249 -24.60 52.41 -24.19
CA LYS A 249 -23.97 53.38 -25.11
C LYS A 249 -22.43 53.44 -25.03
N LYS A 250 -21.82 53.51 -26.21
CA LYS A 250 -20.38 53.61 -26.56
C LYS A 250 -19.68 54.87 -25.98
N GLN A 251 -18.38 54.75 -25.64
CA GLN A 251 -17.31 55.62 -26.21
C GLN A 251 -15.88 55.15 -25.86
N GLN A 252 -14.98 55.44 -26.80
CA GLN A 252 -13.57 55.06 -26.95
C GLN A 252 -12.61 55.69 -25.93
N VAL A 253 -11.47 55.04 -25.66
CA VAL A 253 -10.14 55.71 -25.52
C VAL A 253 -9.03 54.82 -26.10
N GLN A 254 -8.08 55.48 -26.75
CA GLN A 254 -7.08 55.02 -27.71
C GLN A 254 -5.81 54.38 -27.10
N ALA A 255 -5.15 53.53 -27.89
CA ALA A 255 -3.76 53.14 -27.74
C ALA A 255 -2.81 54.23 -28.30
N PRO A 256 -1.57 54.37 -27.78
CA PRO A 256 -0.52 55.12 -28.47
C PRO A 256 0.18 54.25 -29.52
N THR A 257 0.38 54.80 -30.72
CA THR A 257 1.20 54.22 -31.79
C THR A 257 2.38 55.14 -32.08
N GLU A 258 3.60 54.60 -32.14
CA GLU A 258 4.69 55.16 -32.95
C GLU A 258 5.60 54.01 -33.45
N LYS A 259 5.26 53.43 -34.62
CA LYS A 259 6.00 53.45 -35.91
C LYS A 259 7.53 53.26 -35.86
N ASN A 260 8.01 52.13 -36.40
CA ASN A 260 8.64 52.08 -37.74
C ASN A 260 9.14 50.67 -38.13
N GLY A 261 8.79 50.23 -39.36
CA GLY A 261 9.62 49.36 -40.20
C GLY A 261 9.34 47.84 -40.19
N ILE A 262 8.65 47.35 -41.22
CA ILE A 262 8.77 45.95 -41.68
C ILE A 262 9.48 45.98 -43.04
N PRO A 263 10.30 44.95 -43.35
CA PRO A 263 10.03 44.23 -44.59
C PRO A 263 9.95 42.72 -44.37
N ALA A 264 8.99 42.14 -45.08
CA ALA A 264 8.62 40.73 -45.11
C ALA A 264 9.70 39.84 -45.74
N PHE A 265 9.91 38.61 -45.23
CA PHE A 265 10.34 37.44 -46.02
C PHE A 265 9.97 36.11 -45.33
N SER A 266 9.37 35.21 -46.15
CA SER A 266 9.41 33.73 -46.13
C SER A 266 9.00 32.97 -44.85
N LEU A 267 7.91 32.20 -44.78
CA LEU A 267 7.46 31.02 -45.56
C LEU A 267 8.28 29.73 -45.28
N PHE A 268 7.62 28.76 -44.62
CA PHE A 268 7.84 27.30 -44.49
C PHE A 268 9.25 26.69 -44.32
N ALA A 269 9.43 25.97 -43.21
CA ALA A 269 10.31 24.79 -43.14
C ALA A 269 9.77 23.78 -42.11
N GLY A 270 9.27 22.64 -42.58
CA GLY A 270 8.80 21.59 -41.68
C GLY A 270 8.17 20.35 -42.32
N VAL A 271 8.50 19.97 -43.57
CA VAL A 271 8.05 18.70 -44.18
C VAL A 271 9.08 18.06 -45.14
N SER A 272 10.38 18.13 -44.84
CA SER A 272 11.42 17.53 -45.70
C SER A 272 12.01 16.21 -45.18
N VAL A 273 11.57 15.69 -44.02
CA VAL A 273 12.11 14.43 -43.48
C VAL A 273 11.30 13.19 -43.91
N LEU A 274 10.02 13.33 -44.32
CA LEU A 274 9.18 12.16 -44.64
C LEU A 274 9.42 11.57 -46.05
N LEU A 275 9.90 12.35 -47.02
CA LEU A 275 10.07 11.87 -48.41
C LEU A 275 11.37 11.09 -48.64
N ILE A 276 12.38 11.28 -47.78
CA ILE A 276 13.66 10.56 -47.89
C ILE A 276 13.52 9.12 -47.36
N VAL A 277 12.68 8.89 -46.35
CA VAL A 277 12.45 7.54 -45.80
C VAL A 277 11.65 6.65 -46.76
N MET A 278 10.67 7.20 -47.49
CA MET A 278 9.90 6.44 -48.48
C MET A 278 10.72 6.00 -49.71
N GLN A 279 11.78 6.72 -50.07
CA GLN A 279 12.65 6.31 -51.20
C GLN A 279 13.65 5.22 -50.81
N ILE A 280 14.03 5.13 -49.53
CA ILE A 280 14.94 4.07 -49.04
C ILE A 280 14.19 2.74 -48.88
N LEU A 281 12.91 2.77 -48.50
CA LEU A 281 12.08 1.55 -48.38
C LEU A 281 11.65 0.94 -49.73
N ARG A 282 11.64 1.73 -50.83
CA ARG A 282 11.27 1.21 -52.16
C ARG A 282 12.42 0.58 -52.95
N LYS A 283 13.64 0.53 -52.40
CA LYS A 283 14.83 0.03 -53.11
C LYS A 283 15.35 -1.31 -52.57
N ASN A 284 14.68 -1.89 -51.57
CA ASN A 284 15.08 -3.15 -50.92
C ASN A 284 14.04 -4.28 -51.02
N ASP A 285 13.05 -4.16 -51.92
CA ASP A 285 12.20 -5.27 -52.37
C ASP A 285 12.34 -5.46 -53.89
#